data_AF-A0A1E1L5C4-F1
#
_entry.id   AF-A0A1E1L5C4-F1
#
_cell.length_a   1.000
_cell.length_b   1.000
_cell.length_c   1.000
_cell.angle_alpha   90.00
_cell.angle_beta   90.00
_cell.angle_gamma   90.00
#
_symmetry.space_group_name_H-M   'P 1'
#
loop_
_entity.id
_entity.type
_entity.pdbx_description
1 polymer ?
#
loop_
_entity_poly.entity_id
_entity_poly.type
_entity_poly.pdbx_seq_one_letter_code
_entity_poly.pdbx_strand_id
1 'polypeptide(L)'
;MQFSITASLFALLAIANGLAIESRQAGANANRPVPSGACCVPNTSLKQDVCNVNGQAGRCVPAGVNNCGSALTCIEDNRLTCDATTLERGRPRCRLVGQ
;
A
#
# COMPACT_ATOMS: atom_id res chain seq x y z
N MET A 1 47.03 37.54 35.88
CA MET A 1 46.24 38.61 35.23
C MET A 1 46.66 38.59 33.76
N GLN A 2 45.85 38.54 32.72
CA GLN A 2 44.42 38.76 32.54
C GLN A 2 44.07 38.20 31.14
N PHE A 3 42.84 37.72 31.02
CA PHE A 3 42.22 37.08 29.86
C PHE A 3 42.24 37.94 28.59
N SER A 4 42.39 37.31 27.41
CA SER A 4 41.90 37.85 26.14
C SER A 4 41.64 36.73 25.11
N ILE A 5 40.39 36.27 25.11
CA ILE A 5 39.52 35.92 23.97
C ILE A 5 40.13 36.02 22.56
N THR A 6 40.31 34.85 21.92
CA THR A 6 40.20 34.71 20.46
C THR A 6 39.32 33.51 20.14
N ALA A 7 38.07 33.82 19.81
CA ALA A 7 37.11 32.88 19.25
C ALA A 7 37.53 32.56 17.81
N SER A 8 37.84 31.29 17.53
CA SER A 8 38.10 30.83 16.17
C SER A 8 37.14 29.70 15.82
N LEU A 9 36.11 30.13 15.11
CA LEU A 9 35.02 29.43 14.43
C LEU A 9 35.29 27.95 14.07
N PHE A 10 34.40 27.10 14.55
CA PHE A 10 34.09 25.79 13.97
C PHE A 10 33.47 25.97 12.57
N ALA A 11 34.19 25.59 11.52
CA ALA A 11 33.61 25.42 10.18
C ALA A 11 33.36 23.93 9.94
N LEU A 12 32.25 23.41 10.50
CA LEU A 12 31.77 22.07 10.17
C LEU A 12 31.01 22.17 8.83
N LEU A 13 31.65 21.76 7.73
CA LEU A 13 30.97 21.62 6.43
C LEU A 13 29.96 20.47 6.53
N ALA A 14 28.67 20.80 6.62
CA ALA A 14 27.59 19.84 6.44
C ALA A 14 27.47 19.50 4.95
N ILE A 15 27.92 18.30 4.56
CA ILE A 15 27.71 17.77 3.21
C ILE A 15 26.25 17.34 3.13
N ALA A 16 25.39 18.20 2.60
CA ALA A 16 24.02 17.84 2.27
C ALA A 16 24.00 16.98 1.00
N ASN A 17 24.32 15.69 1.12
CA ASN A 17 23.93 14.72 0.10
C ASN A 17 22.43 14.46 0.26
N GLY A 18 21.62 15.42 -0.19
CA GLY A 18 20.19 15.23 -0.40
C GLY A 18 19.97 14.32 -1.59
N LEU A 19 20.27 13.03 -1.45
CA LEU A 19 19.69 12.02 -2.31
C LEU A 19 18.20 11.99 -1.97
N ALA A 20 17.43 12.83 -2.65
CA ALA A 20 16.01 12.60 -2.82
C ALA A 20 15.88 11.27 -3.56
N ILE A 21 15.86 10.18 -2.81
CA ILE A 21 15.26 8.94 -3.29
C ILE A 21 13.78 9.30 -3.39
N GLU A 22 13.38 9.81 -4.56
CA GLU A 22 12.01 9.69 -5.00
C GLU A 22 11.75 8.19 -5.12
N SER A 23 11.41 7.56 -3.98
CA SER A 23 10.68 6.31 -4.04
C SER A 23 9.46 6.71 -4.86
N ARG A 24 9.35 6.25 -6.11
CA ARG A 24 8.08 6.30 -6.81
C ARG A 24 7.15 5.48 -5.94
N GLN A 25 6.45 6.12 -4.99
CA GLN A 25 5.33 5.47 -4.33
C GLN A 25 4.37 5.17 -5.45
N ALA A 26 4.41 3.93 -5.94
CA ALA A 26 3.46 3.48 -6.92
C ALA A 26 2.09 3.81 -6.34
N GLY A 27 1.24 4.52 -7.10
CA GLY A 27 -0.10 4.82 -6.66
C GLY A 27 -0.84 3.54 -6.29
N ALA A 28 -2.04 3.67 -5.70
CA ALA A 28 -2.84 2.51 -5.35
C ALA A 28 -2.88 1.48 -6.50
N ASN A 29 -2.73 0.20 -6.15
CA ASN A 29 -2.71 -0.91 -7.11
C ASN A 29 -1.66 -0.77 -8.22
N ALA A 30 -0.50 -0.17 -7.92
CA ALA A 30 0.52 0.15 -8.93
C ALA A 30 -0.04 0.95 -10.12
N ASN A 31 -0.84 1.98 -9.80
CA ASN A 31 -1.56 2.85 -10.74
C ASN A 31 -2.67 2.16 -11.55
N ARG A 32 -3.07 0.94 -11.20
CA ARG A 32 -4.32 0.35 -11.70
C ARG A 32 -5.52 1.01 -11.02
N PRO A 33 -6.72 0.93 -11.64
CA PRO A 33 -7.95 1.41 -11.00
C PRO A 33 -8.17 0.81 -9.60
N VAL A 34 -8.71 1.63 -8.69
CA VAL A 34 -9.28 1.18 -7.42
C VAL A 34 -10.78 0.99 -7.66
N PRO A 35 -11.28 -0.24 -7.88
CA PRO A 35 -12.70 -0.45 -8.17
C PRO A 35 -13.56 -0.07 -6.98
N SER A 36 -14.75 0.44 -7.27
CA SER A 36 -15.82 0.67 -6.29
C SER A 36 -17.00 -0.24 -6.60
N GLY A 37 -17.52 -0.94 -5.60
CA GLY A 37 -18.62 -1.91 -5.73
C GLY A 37 -18.20 -3.34 -5.41
N ALA A 38 -19.13 -4.28 -5.60
CA ALA A 38 -18.94 -5.67 -5.13
C ALA A 38 -17.92 -6.48 -5.95
N CYS A 39 -17.67 -6.10 -7.20
CA CYS A 39 -16.78 -6.82 -8.11
C CYS A 39 -15.60 -5.95 -8.54
N CYS A 40 -14.42 -6.56 -8.61
CA CYS A 40 -13.24 -5.90 -9.12
C CYS A 40 -13.22 -5.88 -10.66
N VAL A 41 -12.38 -5.03 -11.24
CA VAL A 41 -12.34 -4.86 -12.71
C VAL A 41 -11.77 -6.12 -13.36
N PRO A 42 -12.56 -6.84 -14.18
CA PRO A 42 -12.09 -8.07 -14.82
C PRO A 42 -10.89 -7.79 -15.72
N ASN A 43 -9.93 -8.72 -15.76
CA ASN A 43 -8.66 -8.64 -16.51
C ASN A 43 -7.73 -7.47 -16.17
N THR A 44 -8.14 -6.57 -15.26
CA THR A 44 -7.35 -5.39 -14.85
C THR A 44 -6.94 -5.52 -13.39
N SER A 45 -7.89 -5.73 -12.48
CA SER A 45 -7.61 -5.88 -11.05
C SER A 45 -6.87 -7.18 -10.77
N LEU A 46 -5.83 -7.10 -9.96
CA LEU A 46 -5.07 -8.25 -9.48
C LEU A 46 -5.50 -8.64 -8.08
N LYS A 47 -5.16 -9.87 -7.67
CA LYS A 47 -5.38 -10.32 -6.30
C LYS A 47 -4.65 -9.40 -5.33
N GLN A 48 -5.32 -9.09 -4.22
CA GLN A 48 -4.89 -8.15 -3.17
C GLN A 48 -4.91 -6.67 -3.56
N ASP A 49 -5.40 -6.30 -4.75
CA ASP A 49 -5.63 -4.89 -5.08
C ASP A 49 -6.62 -4.26 -4.08
N VAL A 50 -6.39 -3.00 -3.72
CA VAL A 50 -7.33 -2.19 -2.93
C VAL A 50 -8.57 -1.99 -3.77
N CYS A 51 -9.72 -2.10 -3.14
CA CYS A 51 -11.00 -1.71 -3.69
C CYS A 51 -11.81 -0.98 -2.61
N ASN A 52 -12.93 -0.39 -3.01
CA ASN A 52 -13.91 0.17 -2.09
C ASN A 52 -15.25 -0.55 -2.28
N VAL A 53 -15.89 -0.96 -1.19
CA VAL A 53 -17.22 -1.59 -1.23
C VAL A 53 -18.01 -1.10 -0.03
N ASN A 54 -19.26 -0.70 -0.26
CA ASN A 54 -20.13 -0.15 0.80
C ASN A 54 -19.51 1.05 1.56
N GLY A 55 -18.67 1.85 0.89
CA GLY A 55 -17.95 2.97 1.51
C GLY A 55 -16.74 2.57 2.36
N GLN A 56 -16.41 1.28 2.44
CA GLN A 56 -15.28 0.75 3.20
C GLN A 56 -14.13 0.33 2.28
N ALA A 57 -12.92 0.37 2.82
CA ALA A 57 -11.75 -0.21 2.18
C ALA A 57 -11.86 -1.75 2.17
N GLY A 58 -11.35 -2.35 1.10
CA GLY A 58 -11.34 -3.79 0.94
C GLY A 58 -10.26 -4.29 0.01
N ARG A 59 -10.30 -5.59 -0.27
CA ARG A 59 -9.37 -6.24 -1.21
C ARG A 59 -10.09 -7.03 -2.28
N CYS A 60 -9.51 -6.99 -3.49
CA CYS A 60 -9.84 -7.89 -4.57
C CYS A 60 -9.30 -9.30 -4.27
N VAL A 61 -10.18 -10.21 -3.87
CA VAL A 61 -9.83 -11.59 -3.56
C VAL A 61 -10.64 -12.58 -4.41
N PRO A 62 -10.13 -13.79 -4.67
CA PRO A 62 -10.95 -14.84 -5.25
C PRO A 62 -12.00 -15.25 -4.21
N ALA A 63 -13.27 -14.97 -4.49
CA ALA A 63 -14.38 -15.41 -3.65
C ALA A 63 -15.57 -15.80 -4.53
N GLY A 64 -16.30 -16.85 -4.13
CA GLY A 64 -17.47 -17.35 -4.85
C GLY A 64 -18.76 -16.64 -4.47
N VAL A 65 -18.68 -15.35 -4.11
CA VAL A 65 -19.80 -14.56 -3.56
C VAL A 65 -20.10 -13.35 -4.46
N ASN A 66 -21.20 -12.65 -4.20
CA ASN A 66 -21.60 -11.41 -4.90
C ASN A 66 -21.78 -11.54 -6.43
N ASN A 67 -21.85 -12.75 -6.98
CA ASN A 67 -22.13 -13.05 -8.38
C ASN A 67 -21.17 -12.35 -9.38
N CYS A 68 -19.89 -12.22 -9.03
CA CYS A 68 -18.89 -11.58 -9.90
C CYS A 68 -18.40 -12.45 -11.08
N GLY A 69 -19.01 -13.63 -11.29
CA GLY A 69 -18.61 -14.58 -12.34
C GLY A 69 -17.14 -15.00 -12.20
N SER A 70 -16.34 -14.77 -13.25
CA SER A 70 -14.91 -15.07 -13.24
C SER A 70 -14.03 -13.94 -12.70
N ALA A 71 -14.62 -12.79 -12.34
CA ALA A 71 -13.87 -11.67 -11.76
C ALA A 71 -13.55 -11.90 -10.28
N LEU A 72 -12.57 -11.16 -9.76
CA LEU A 72 -12.32 -11.10 -8.32
C LEU A 72 -13.46 -10.34 -7.63
N THR A 73 -13.74 -10.70 -6.39
CA THR A 73 -14.72 -10.01 -5.56
C THR A 73 -14.02 -8.98 -4.68
N CYS A 74 -14.60 -7.78 -4.57
CA CYS A 74 -14.18 -6.80 -3.58
C CYS A 74 -14.86 -7.12 -2.24
N ILE A 75 -14.05 -7.44 -1.23
CA ILE A 75 -14.52 -7.78 0.10
C ILE A 75 -13.93 -6.77 1.10
N GLU A 76 -14.76 -6.29 2.02
CA GLU A 76 -14.35 -5.39 3.10
C GLU A 76 -13.19 -5.97 3.92
N ASP A 77 -12.23 -5.13 4.32
CA ASP A 77 -11.06 -5.60 5.08
C ASP A 77 -11.44 -6.29 6.41
N ASN A 78 -12.54 -5.88 7.05
CA ASN A 78 -13.04 -6.49 8.29
C ASN A 78 -13.64 -7.90 8.10
N ARG A 79 -13.82 -8.37 6.86
CA ARG A 79 -14.27 -9.72 6.51
C ARG A 79 -13.16 -10.60 5.96
N LEU A 80 -11.91 -10.12 6.01
CA LEU A 80 -10.75 -10.82 5.48
C LEU A 80 -9.85 -11.34 6.61
N THR A 81 -9.28 -12.52 6.40
CA THR A 81 -8.11 -13.01 7.14
C THR A 81 -6.88 -12.82 6.25
N CYS A 82 -5.90 -12.06 6.73
CA CYS A 82 -4.68 -11.76 5.99
C CYS A 82 -3.47 -12.42 6.64
N ASP A 83 -2.72 -13.16 5.84
CA ASP A 83 -1.40 -13.68 6.23
C ASP A 83 -0.33 -12.68 5.81
N ALA A 84 0.31 -12.04 6.80
CA ALA A 84 1.39 -11.09 6.58
C ALA A 84 2.71 -11.75 6.13
N THR A 85 2.87 -13.06 6.36
CA THR A 85 4.07 -13.81 6.00
C THR A 85 4.05 -14.28 4.55
N THR A 86 2.85 -14.43 3.98
CA THR A 86 2.66 -14.77 2.57
C THR A 86 2.27 -13.56 1.77
N LEU A 87 3.14 -13.11 0.86
CA LEU A 87 2.81 -12.02 -0.06
C LEU A 87 2.25 -12.55 -1.38
N GLU A 88 1.15 -11.96 -1.84
CA GLU A 88 0.55 -12.19 -3.15
C GLU A 88 0.50 -10.85 -3.89
N ARG A 89 1.18 -10.76 -5.04
CA ARG A 89 1.30 -9.52 -5.85
C ARG A 89 1.83 -8.32 -5.04
N GLY A 90 2.73 -8.57 -4.09
CA GLY A 90 3.40 -7.55 -3.27
C GLY A 90 2.61 -7.11 -2.02
N ARG A 91 1.55 -7.82 -1.65
CA ARG A 91 0.71 -7.51 -0.47
C ARG A 91 0.40 -8.75 0.34
N PRO A 92 0.11 -8.63 1.66
CA PRO A 92 -0.35 -9.75 2.47
C PRO A 92 -1.48 -10.51 1.79
N ARG A 93 -1.38 -11.84 1.78
CA ARG A 93 -2.39 -12.69 1.19
C ARG A 93 -3.63 -12.65 2.07
N CYS A 94 -4.66 -11.93 1.62
CA CYS A 94 -5.96 -11.93 2.25
C CYS A 94 -6.93 -12.90 1.55
N ARG A 95 -7.82 -13.50 2.35
CA ARG A 95 -8.92 -14.37 1.92
C ARG A 95 -10.17 -14.06 2.73
N LEU A 96 -11.34 -14.33 2.17
CA LEU A 96 -12.61 -14.20 2.88
C LEU A 96 -12.63 -15.16 4.07
N VAL A 97 -13.05 -14.67 5.25
CA VAL A 97 -13.19 -15.50 6.44
C VAL A 97 -14.18 -16.64 6.18
N GLY A 98 -13.77 -17.87 6.49
CA GLY A 98 -14.62 -19.05 6.34
C GLY A 98 -14.72 -19.64 4.93
N GLN A 99 -13.83 -19.22 4.01
CA GLN A 99 -13.62 -19.90 2.73
C GLN A 99 -12.54 -20.97 2.77
#